data_AF-A0A7V8AAA1-F1
#
_entry.id   AF-A0A7V8AAA1-F1
#
_cell.length_a   1.000
_cell.length_b   1.000
_cell.length_c   1.000
_cell.angle_alpha   90.00
_cell.angle_beta   90.00
_cell.angle_gamma   90.00
#
_symmetry.space_group_name_H-M   'P 1'
#
loop_
_entity.id
_entity.type
_entity.pdbx_description
1 polymer ?
#
loop_
_entity_poly.entity_id
_entity_poly.type
_entity_poly.pdbx_seq_one_letter_code
_entity_poly.pdbx_strand_id
1 'polypeptide(L)' 'MANANTDTKEHADQNIILTTEHRVACDGGGTHPITYYDLGKWGQATCHYCGQKFASHH' A
#
# COMPACT_ATOMS: atom_id res chain seq x y z
N MET A 1 33.56 -14.97 22.74
CA MET A 1 33.47 -14.45 21.36
C MET A 1 32.16 -14.93 20.74
N ALA A 2 31.63 -14.15 19.78
CA ALA A 2 30.39 -14.30 18.99
C ALA A 2 29.14 -13.58 19.56
N ASN A 3 28.80 -12.48 18.88
CA ASN A 3 27.68 -11.55 19.07
C ASN A 3 26.55 -11.98 18.12
N ALA A 4 25.34 -12.21 18.63
CA ALA A 4 24.17 -12.54 17.83
C ALA A 4 23.15 -11.41 17.93
N ASN A 5 23.40 -10.36 17.15
CA ASN A 5 22.48 -9.25 16.92
C ASN A 5 21.28 -9.74 16.07
N THR A 6 20.27 -10.28 16.74
CA THR A 6 18.91 -10.41 16.19
C THR A 6 18.26 -9.04 16.12
N ASP A 7 18.47 -8.35 15.01
CA ASP A 7 17.51 -7.37 14.52
C ASP A 7 17.60 -7.41 13.00
N THR A 8 16.71 -8.16 12.39
CA THR A 8 16.56 -8.19 10.94
C THR A 8 15.11 -7.86 10.66
N LYS A 9 14.93 -6.92 9.74
CA LYS A 9 13.69 -6.42 9.13
C LYS A 9 13.05 -5.21 9.83
N GLU A 10 13.84 -4.16 9.99
CA GLU A 10 13.33 -2.79 9.97
C GLU A 10 12.55 -2.52 8.67
N HIS A 11 11.48 -1.73 8.81
CA HIS A 11 10.56 -1.18 7.79
C HIS A 11 9.40 -2.06 7.32
N ALA A 12 8.41 -2.25 8.19
CA ALA A 12 7.01 -2.39 7.78
C ALA A 12 6.24 -1.07 7.97
N ASP A 13 6.85 0.07 7.62
CA ASP A 13 6.09 1.28 7.30
C ASP A 13 5.43 1.06 5.93
N GLN A 14 4.38 0.24 5.93
CA GLN A 14 3.51 0.11 4.77
C GLN A 14 2.43 1.16 4.98
N ASN A 15 2.60 2.34 4.36
CA ASN A 15 1.57 3.38 4.40
C ASN A 15 0.31 2.87 3.66
N ILE A 16 -0.59 2.23 4.41
CA ILE A 16 -1.89 1.75 3.92
C ILE A 16 -2.86 2.92 3.97
N ILE A 17 -3.35 3.33 2.81
CA ILE A 17 -4.35 4.38 2.67
C ILE A 17 -5.73 3.75 2.87
N LEU A 18 -6.41 4.15 3.94
CA LEU A 18 -7.77 3.71 4.23
C LEU A 18 -8.78 4.55 3.43
N THR A 19 -9.72 3.89 2.78
CA THR A 19 -10.86 4.52 2.11
C THR A 19 -12.16 3.84 2.52
N THR A 20 -13.30 4.47 2.25
CA THR A 20 -14.63 3.85 2.36
C THR A 20 -15.19 3.47 0.99
N GLU A 21 -14.50 3.84 -0.09
CA GLU A 21 -14.93 3.59 -1.46
C GLU A 21 -14.46 2.21 -1.93
N HIS A 22 -15.21 1.59 -2.85
CA HIS A 22 -14.81 0.33 -3.49
C HIS A 22 -13.81 0.53 -4.65
N ARG A 23 -13.61 1.77 -5.09
CA ARG A 23 -12.68 2.11 -6.16
C ARG A 23 -11.79 3.25 -5.71
N VAL A 24 -10.50 3.15 -5.99
CA VAL A 24 -9.52 4.20 -5.73
C VAL A 24 -8.84 4.63 -7.01
N ALA A 25 -8.59 5.93 -7.11
CA ALA A 25 -7.70 6.49 -8.12
C ALA A 25 -6.35 6.80 -7.48
N CYS A 26 -5.27 6.33 -8.08
CA CYS A 26 -3.92 6.66 -7.67
C CYS A 26 -3.27 7.48 -8.77
N ASP A 27 -2.88 8.72 -8.46
CA ASP A 27 -2.10 9.60 -9.35
C ASP A 27 -0.61 9.65 -8.97
N GLY A 28 -0.24 9.08 -7.82
CA GLY A 28 1.14 9.09 -7.31
C GLY A 28 1.70 10.49 -7.05
N GLY A 29 0.84 11.50 -6.84
CA GLY A 29 1.28 12.90 -6.73
C GLY A 29 1.89 13.47 -8.02
N GLY A 30 1.46 12.97 -9.19
CA GLY A 30 1.96 13.37 -10.50
C GLY A 30 3.21 12.64 -11.00
N THR A 31 3.65 11.57 -10.32
CA THR A 31 4.79 10.73 -10.77
C THR A 31 4.38 9.64 -11.77
N HIS A 32 3.09 9.31 -11.90
CA HIS A 32 2.58 8.33 -12.87
C HIS A 32 1.18 8.71 -13.39
N PRO A 33 0.72 8.18 -14.54
CA PRO A 33 -0.64 8.42 -15.01
C PRO A 33 -1.66 7.90 -13.99
N ILE A 34 -2.81 8.59 -13.93
CA ILE A 34 -3.92 8.20 -13.05
C ILE A 34 -4.36 6.80 -13.42
N THR A 35 -4.33 5.90 -12.44
CA THR A 35 -4.78 4.53 -12.58
C THR A 35 -5.85 4.24 -11.54
N TYR A 36 -6.82 3.42 -11.93
CA TYR A 36 -7.97 3.09 -11.10
C TYR A 36 -7.87 1.64 -10.66
N TYR A 37 -7.98 1.42 -9.36
CA TYR A 37 -8.02 0.09 -8.77
C TYR A 37 -9.36 -0.15 -8.10
N ASP A 38 -9.89 -1.35 -8.33
CA ASP A 38 -11.06 -1.84 -7.62
C ASP A 38 -10.58 -2.62 -6.39
N LEU A 39 -11.07 -2.24 -5.21
CA LEU A 39 -10.74 -2.86 -3.94
C LEU A 39 -11.46 -4.21 -3.77
N GLY A 40 -12.45 -4.51 -4.62
CA GLY A 40 -13.14 -5.80 -4.69
C GLY A 40 -13.72 -6.27 -3.37
N LYS A 41 -13.96 -7.58 -3.25
CA LYS A 41 -14.49 -8.21 -2.02
C LYS A 41 -13.53 -8.21 -0.84
N TRP A 42 -12.22 -8.18 -1.10
CA TRP A 42 -11.18 -8.23 -0.07
C TRP A 42 -10.85 -6.85 0.49
N GLY A 43 -11.42 -5.81 -0.12
CA GLY A 43 -11.23 -4.43 0.28
C GLY A 43 -9.79 -3.98 0.22
N GLN A 44 -8.96 -4.53 -0.67
CA GLN A 44 -7.53 -4.25 -0.71
C GLN A 44 -7.01 -4.21 -2.15
N ALA A 45 -6.19 -3.20 -2.46
CA ALA A 45 -5.56 -3.01 -3.75
C ALA A 45 -4.16 -2.42 -3.58
N THR A 46 -3.26 -2.66 -4.52
CA THR A 46 -1.90 -2.10 -4.50
C THR A 46 -1.60 -1.45 -5.83
N CYS A 47 -1.11 -0.22 -5.82
CA CYS A 47 -0.68 0.45 -7.04
C CYS A 47 0.61 -0.18 -7.57
N HIS A 48 0.61 -0.61 -8.83
CA HIS A 48 1.78 -1.19 -9.48
C HIS A 48 2.92 -0.18 -9.71
N TYR A 49 2.63 1.13 -9.71
CA TYR A 49 3.61 2.17 -9.99
C TYR A 49 4.35 2.64 -8.73
N CYS A 50 3.60 3.13 -7.75
CA CYS A 50 4.16 3.70 -6.52
C CYS A 50 4.22 2.69 -5.35
N GLY A 51 3.64 1.49 -5.51
CA GLY A 51 3.60 0.48 -4.44
C GLY A 51 2.67 0.81 -3.27
N GLN A 52 1.89 1.90 -3.37
CA GLN A 52 0.94 2.29 -2.33
C GLN A 52 -0.16 1.24 -2.18
N LYS A 53 -0.46 0.90 -0.93
CA LYS A 53 -1.54 -0.03 -0.57
C LYS A 53 -2.77 0.75 -0.18
N PHE A 54 -3.90 0.34 -0.71
CA PHE A 54 -5.21 0.88 -0.40
C PHE A 54 -6.03 -0.21 0.27
N ALA A 55 -6.75 0.15 1.33
CA ALA A 55 -7.68 -0.75 1.97
C ALA A 55 -9.02 -0.05 2.23
N SER A 56 -10.13 -0.71 1.94
CA SER A 56 -11.46 -0.25 2.32
C SER A 56 -11.80 -0.72 3.73
N HIS A 57 -12.06 0.19 4.66
CA HIS A 57 -12.55 -0.14 6.00
C HIS A 57 -14.04 0.19 6.06
N HIS A 58 -14.87 -0.84 5.92
CA HIS A 58 -16.34 -0.74 5.92
C HIS A 58 -16.93 -1.63 7.01
#